data_AF-A0A1J5ELP9-F1
#
_entry.id   AF-A0A1J5ELP9-F1
#
_cell.length_a   1.000
_cell.length_b   1.000
_cell.length_c   1.000
_cell.angle_alpha   90.00
_cell.angle_beta   90.00
_cell.angle_gamma   90.00
#
_symmetry.space_group_name_H-M   'P 1'
#
loop_
_entity.id
_entity.type
_entity.pdbx_description
1 polymer ?
#
loop_
_entity_poly.entity_id
_entity_poly.type
_entity_poly.pdbx_seq_one_letter_code
_entity_poly.pdbx_strand_id
1 'polypeptide(L)'
;MKTKVSLIAMLLVSSFCFLACNEDDDLTPDMPHANKAATVNAGQMVEIPKFVAPTNANISALKARQYADASVALVLLGQQWSLRIEKAPDQEKIKILSAYERARDQVCANLGLAGIAEYNWITTVAMNSEDNQDLFAKVGIKVSQ
;
A
#
# COMPACT_ATOMS: atom_id res chain seq x y z
N MET A 1 -62.29 -11.60 -39.81
CA MET A 1 -63.20 -11.76 -38.65
C MET A 1 -62.66 -12.90 -37.79
N LYS A 2 -62.06 -12.56 -36.64
CA LYS A 2 -62.61 -12.73 -35.27
C LYS A 2 -62.62 -14.19 -34.77
N THR A 3 -61.60 -14.55 -33.97
CA THR A 3 -61.66 -14.90 -32.51
C THR A 3 -62.07 -16.37 -32.22
N LYS A 4 -61.50 -17.17 -31.31
CA LYS A 4 -61.06 -17.01 -29.90
C LYS A 4 -60.07 -18.16 -29.54
N VAL A 5 -58.94 -17.92 -28.83
CA VAL A 5 -58.64 -18.10 -27.38
C VAL A 5 -58.57 -19.56 -26.85
N SER A 6 -57.54 -19.80 -26.00
CA SER A 6 -57.29 -20.88 -25.00
C SER A 6 -56.39 -22.05 -25.44
N LEU A 7 -55.47 -22.61 -24.64
CA LEU A 7 -54.86 -22.33 -23.33
C LEU A 7 -53.82 -23.48 -23.12
N ILE A 8 -52.72 -23.22 -22.37
CA ILE A 8 -51.98 -24.16 -21.49
C ILE A 8 -50.73 -24.93 -22.01
N ALA A 9 -49.64 -24.67 -21.28
CA ALA A 9 -48.53 -25.54 -20.81
C ALA A 9 -47.33 -25.90 -21.70
N MET A 10 -46.19 -25.23 -21.40
CA MET A 10 -44.92 -25.80 -20.88
C MET A 10 -43.97 -24.59 -20.73
N LEU A 11 -43.69 -23.97 -19.59
CA LEU A 11 -43.09 -24.40 -18.31
C LEU A 11 -41.65 -24.95 -18.45
N LEU A 12 -40.72 -24.26 -17.73
CA LEU A 12 -39.28 -24.53 -17.49
C LEU A 12 -38.33 -23.90 -18.54
N VAL A 13 -37.38 -23.01 -18.24
CA VAL A 13 -36.42 -22.87 -17.11
C VAL A 13 -36.04 -21.36 -17.03
N SER A 14 -36.41 -20.56 -16.02
CA SER A 14 -35.78 -20.41 -14.69
C SER A 14 -34.24 -20.47 -14.65
N SER A 15 -33.54 -19.39 -15.02
CA SER A 15 -32.29 -18.97 -14.37
C SER A 15 -31.80 -17.60 -14.88
N PHE A 16 -32.43 -16.54 -14.38
CA PHE A 16 -31.81 -15.20 -14.32
C PHE A 16 -32.05 -14.59 -12.92
N CYS A 17 -31.71 -15.39 -11.90
CA CYS A 17 -31.58 -14.93 -10.52
C CYS A 17 -30.26 -15.45 -9.96
N PHE A 18 -29.15 -14.79 -10.30
CA PHE A 18 -28.04 -14.68 -9.35
C PHE A 18 -28.11 -13.28 -8.75
N LEU A 19 -28.99 -13.14 -7.75
CA LEU A 19 -28.69 -12.27 -6.62
C LEU A 19 -27.54 -12.93 -5.88
N ALA A 20 -26.33 -12.47 -6.14
CA ALA A 20 -25.24 -12.52 -5.19
C ALA A 20 -24.82 -11.07 -4.94
N CYS A 21 -25.58 -10.39 -4.08
CA CYS A 21 -24.92 -9.56 -3.09
C CYS A 21 -24.07 -10.51 -2.25
N ASN A 22 -22.77 -10.53 -2.49
CA ASN A 22 -21.81 -10.62 -1.43
C ASN A 22 -20.69 -9.65 -1.77
N GLU A 23 -20.36 -8.86 -0.77
CA GLU A 23 -19.29 -7.88 -0.71
C GLU A 23 -17.99 -8.47 -1.26
N ASP A 24 -17.36 -7.76 -2.20
CA ASP A 24 -16.04 -7.14 -2.01
C ASP A 24 -15.55 -6.54 -3.33
N ASP A 25 -15.13 -5.28 -3.24
CA ASP A 25 -14.56 -4.46 -4.30
C ASP A 25 -13.30 -5.12 -4.89
N ASP A 26 -13.43 -5.81 -6.02
CA ASP A 26 -12.29 -6.13 -6.88
C ASP A 26 -11.97 -4.93 -7.78
N LEU A 27 -11.38 -3.89 -7.18
CA LEU A 27 -10.77 -2.75 -7.86
C LEU A 27 -9.25 -2.89 -7.93
N THR A 28 -8.76 -4.07 -8.34
CA THR A 28 -7.36 -4.21 -8.77
C THR A 28 -7.30 -4.40 -10.29
N PRO A 29 -6.91 -3.38 -11.07
CA PRO A 29 -6.65 -3.57 -12.49
C PRO A 29 -5.29 -4.24 -12.70
N ASP A 30 -5.29 -5.30 -13.51
CA ASP A 30 -4.12 -6.02 -14.02
C ASP A 30 -3.01 -5.06 -14.48
N MET A 31 -1.80 -5.26 -13.94
CA MET A 31 -0.62 -4.46 -14.27
C MET A 31 0.01 -4.91 -15.59
N PRO A 32 0.37 -4.00 -16.52
CA PRO A 32 1.23 -4.35 -17.63
C PRO A 32 2.65 -4.60 -17.13
N HIS A 33 3.18 -5.79 -17.45
CA HIS A 33 4.54 -6.21 -17.13
C HIS A 33 5.59 -5.22 -17.65
N ALA A 34 6.22 -4.48 -16.73
CA ALA A 34 7.45 -3.74 -16.97
C ALA A 34 8.56 -4.27 -16.05
N ASN A 35 9.48 -5.01 -16.66
CA ASN A 35 10.88 -5.26 -16.28
C ASN A 35 11.23 -5.50 -14.80
N LYS A 36 11.67 -6.74 -14.56
CA LYS A 36 12.25 -7.29 -13.34
C LYS A 36 13.53 -6.54 -12.89
N ALA A 37 13.36 -5.44 -12.18
CA ALA A 37 14.31 -4.92 -11.20
C ALA A 37 13.54 -3.90 -10.34
N ALA A 38 13.36 -4.20 -9.05
CA ALA A 38 12.50 -3.48 -8.09
C ALA A 38 10.98 -3.77 -8.19
N THR A 39 10.59 -5.04 -8.29
CA THR A 39 9.23 -5.45 -7.90
C THR A 39 9.22 -5.74 -6.41
N VAL A 40 8.91 -4.72 -5.60
CA VAL A 40 8.25 -4.97 -4.31
C VAL A 40 6.98 -5.75 -4.67
N ASN A 41 6.78 -6.94 -4.10
CA ASN A 41 5.65 -7.82 -4.41
C ASN A 41 4.33 -7.07 -4.12
N ALA A 42 3.81 -6.36 -5.12
CA ALA A 42 2.60 -5.54 -5.02
C ALA A 42 1.31 -6.38 -4.84
N GLY A 43 1.42 -7.70 -4.70
CA GLY A 43 0.29 -8.62 -4.53
C GLY A 43 0.18 -9.29 -3.16
N GLN A 44 1.16 -9.16 -2.26
CA GLN A 44 1.08 -9.77 -0.93
C GLN A 44 1.01 -8.68 0.13
N MET A 45 -0.20 -8.42 0.62
CA MET A 45 -0.38 -7.56 1.79
C MET A 45 0.28 -8.24 2.99
N VAL A 46 1.26 -7.56 3.59
CA VAL A 46 1.96 -8.07 4.77
C VAL A 46 1.26 -7.52 6.01
N GLU A 47 1.20 -8.33 7.07
CA GLU A 47 0.75 -7.85 8.36
C GLU A 47 1.65 -6.70 8.82
N ILE A 48 1.06 -5.53 9.08
CA ILE A 48 1.80 -4.36 9.58
C ILE A 48 1.90 -4.51 11.09
N PRO A 49 3.11 -4.74 11.65
CA PRO A 49 3.26 -4.84 13.09
C PRO A 49 2.91 -3.49 13.75
N LYS A 50 2.29 -3.55 14.93
CA LYS A 50 2.12 -2.35 15.75
C LYS A 50 3.48 -1.87 16.24
N PHE A 51 3.86 -0.65 15.88
CA PHE A 51 5.09 -0.05 16.38
C PHE A 51 4.93 0.42 17.83
N VAL A 52 5.94 0.13 18.65
CA VAL A 52 6.13 0.69 19.99
C VAL A 52 7.54 1.26 20.04
N ALA A 53 7.65 2.55 20.31
CA ALA A 53 8.95 3.22 20.35
C ALA A 53 9.83 2.62 21.47
N PRO A 54 11.09 2.28 21.19
CA PRO A 54 12.02 1.85 22.22
C PRO A 54 12.39 3.01 23.17
N THR A 55 12.92 2.66 24.34
CA THR A 55 13.31 3.64 25.37
C THR A 55 14.57 4.43 25.03
N ASN A 56 15.40 3.91 24.13
CA ASN A 56 16.59 4.59 23.61
C ASN A 56 16.51 4.70 22.08
N ALA A 57 17.30 5.63 21.54
CA ALA A 57 17.31 5.92 20.11
C ALA A 57 18.16 4.95 19.28
N ASN A 58 18.79 3.95 19.91
CA ASN A 58 19.83 3.15 19.25
C ASN A 58 19.22 2.11 18.33
N ILE A 59 19.76 1.99 17.13
CA ILE A 59 19.29 1.05 16.12
C ILE A 59 20.39 0.07 15.73
N SER A 60 20.00 -1.06 15.14
CA SER A 60 20.95 -2.01 14.56
C SER A 60 21.37 -1.59 13.15
N ALA A 61 22.50 -2.13 12.67
CA ALA A 61 22.91 -1.96 11.27
C ALA A 61 21.86 -2.47 10.27
N LEU A 62 21.16 -3.56 10.62
CA LEU A 62 20.05 -4.06 9.81
C LEU A 62 18.93 -3.02 9.71
N LYS A 63 18.54 -2.42 10.84
CA LYS A 63 17.47 -1.42 10.87
C LYS A 63 17.84 -0.15 10.09
N ALA A 64 19.10 0.29 10.16
CA ALA A 64 19.60 1.39 9.34
C ALA A 64 19.48 1.09 7.84
N ARG A 65 19.79 -0.14 7.41
CA ARG A 65 19.64 -0.57 6.01
C ARG A 65 18.18 -0.63 5.58
N GLN A 66 17.31 -1.23 6.39
CA GLN A 66 15.87 -1.29 6.13
C GLN A 66 15.26 0.12 5.99
N TYR A 67 15.72 1.06 6.83
CA TYR A 67 15.34 2.47 6.72
C TYR A 67 15.79 3.09 5.39
N ALA A 68 17.06 2.90 4.99
CA ALA A 68 17.57 3.41 3.71
C ALA A 68 16.78 2.86 2.51
N ASP A 69 16.52 1.55 2.49
CA ASP A 69 15.73 0.91 1.44
C ASP A 69 14.30 1.46 1.43
N ALA A 70 13.70 1.69 2.61
CA ALA A 70 12.36 2.27 2.75
C ALA A 70 12.31 3.73 2.27
N SER A 71 13.33 4.55 2.54
CA SER A 71 13.40 5.93 2.04
C SER A 71 13.36 5.97 0.51
N VAL A 72 14.12 5.10 -0.16
CA VAL A 72 14.12 5.00 -1.63
C VAL A 72 12.74 4.54 -2.13
N ALA A 73 12.19 3.49 -1.54
CA ALA A 73 10.90 2.95 -1.95
C ALA A 73 9.75 3.95 -1.77
N LEU A 74 9.75 4.73 -0.68
CA LEU A 74 8.75 5.76 -0.42
C LEU A 74 8.85 6.94 -1.41
N VAL A 75 10.07 7.31 -1.84
CA VAL A 75 10.24 8.32 -2.90
C VAL A 75 9.65 7.83 -4.21
N LEU A 76 9.94 6.59 -4.61
CA LEU A 76 9.39 5.99 -5.83
C LEU A 76 7.86 5.87 -5.77
N LEU A 77 7.32 5.47 -4.62
CA LEU A 77 5.87 5.43 -4.39
C LEU A 77 5.27 6.83 -4.53
N GLY A 78 5.86 7.86 -3.91
CA GLY A 78 5.41 9.23 -4.02
C GLY A 78 5.37 9.74 -5.47
N GLN A 79 6.39 9.42 -6.27
CA GLN A 79 6.45 9.77 -7.69
C GLN A 79 5.33 9.11 -8.51
N GLN A 80 5.00 7.85 -8.20
CA GLN A 80 3.92 7.14 -8.89
C GLN A 80 2.54 7.71 -8.54
N TRP A 81 2.35 8.17 -7.31
CA TRP A 81 1.05 8.60 -6.81
C TRP A 81 0.78 10.10 -6.98
N SER A 82 1.81 10.94 -7.09
CA SER A 82 1.69 12.41 -7.16
C SER A 82 0.73 12.87 -8.26
N LEU A 83 0.94 12.41 -9.50
CA LEU A 83 0.10 12.77 -10.65
C LEU A 83 -1.36 12.33 -10.47
N ARG A 84 -1.60 11.22 -9.77
CA ARG A 84 -2.95 10.71 -9.52
C ARG A 84 -3.65 11.56 -8.47
N ILE A 85 -2.95 11.97 -7.42
CA ILE A 85 -3.47 12.85 -6.37
C ILE A 85 -3.78 14.24 -6.93
N GLU A 86 -2.89 14.79 -7.76
CA GLU A 86 -3.04 16.13 -8.36
C GLU A 86 -4.24 16.22 -9.30
N LYS A 87 -4.50 15.17 -10.08
CA LYS A 87 -5.58 15.14 -11.08
C LYS A 87 -6.93 14.70 -10.53
N ALA A 88 -6.97 14.22 -9.28
CA ALA A 88 -8.20 13.70 -8.69
C ALA A 88 -9.18 14.83 -8.30
N PRO A 89 -10.49 14.67 -8.59
CA PRO A 89 -11.54 15.48 -7.99
C PRO A 89 -11.51 15.39 -6.46
N ASP A 90 -11.96 16.42 -5.74
CA ASP A 90 -11.78 16.50 -4.28
C ASP A 90 -12.37 15.31 -3.50
N GLN A 91 -13.53 14.79 -3.92
CA GLN A 91 -14.13 13.60 -3.29
C GLN A 91 -13.31 12.32 -3.51
N GLU A 92 -12.64 12.20 -4.66
CA GLU A 92 -11.79 11.05 -4.99
C GLU A 92 -10.40 11.19 -4.38
N LYS A 93 -9.92 12.43 -4.24
CA LYS A 93 -8.63 12.76 -3.63
C LYS A 93 -8.52 12.21 -2.21
N ILE A 94 -9.59 12.30 -1.41
CA ILE A 94 -9.61 11.71 -0.06
C ILE A 94 -9.37 10.20 -0.11
N LYS A 95 -10.06 9.48 -1.01
CA LYS A 95 -9.91 8.03 -1.16
C LYS A 95 -8.50 7.65 -1.61
N ILE A 96 -7.94 8.41 -2.55
CA ILE A 96 -6.58 8.20 -3.05
C ILE A 96 -5.56 8.48 -1.96
N LEU A 97 -5.73 9.53 -1.16
CA LEU A 97 -4.83 9.84 -0.04
C LEU A 97 -4.86 8.73 1.02
N SER A 98 -6.03 8.23 1.41
CA SER A 98 -6.11 7.10 2.33
C SER A 98 -5.49 5.81 1.77
N ALA A 99 -5.65 5.56 0.47
CA ALA A 99 -4.99 4.43 -0.18
C ALA A 99 -3.47 4.60 -0.24
N TYR A 100 -2.99 5.83 -0.47
CA TYR A 100 -1.58 6.18 -0.46
C TYR A 100 -0.95 5.99 0.93
N GLU A 101 -1.64 6.40 1.99
CA GLU A 101 -1.19 6.18 3.38
C GLU A 101 -1.01 4.69 3.68
N ARG A 102 -1.99 3.85 3.30
CA ARG A 102 -1.88 2.39 3.43
C ARG A 102 -0.73 1.83 2.60
N ALA A 103 -0.52 2.34 1.40
CA ALA A 103 0.57 1.91 0.53
C ALA A 103 1.95 2.24 1.14
N ARG A 104 2.10 3.41 1.77
CA ARG A 104 3.32 3.79 2.49
C ARG A 104 3.61 2.84 3.65
N ASP A 105 2.59 2.50 4.43
CA ASP A 105 2.69 1.53 5.51
C ASP A 105 3.13 0.15 5.01
N GLN A 106 2.49 -0.34 3.95
CA GLN A 106 2.82 -1.62 3.34
C GLN A 106 4.23 -1.65 2.75
N VAL A 107 4.69 -0.57 2.11
CA VAL A 107 6.07 -0.46 1.62
C VAL A 107 7.07 -0.59 2.78
N CYS A 108 6.82 0.09 3.89
CA CYS A 108 7.68 0.00 5.07
C CYS A 108 7.64 -1.41 5.69
N ALA A 109 6.46 -2.02 5.81
CA ALA A 109 6.28 -3.37 6.33
C ALA A 109 6.99 -4.44 5.50
N ASN A 110 6.89 -4.34 4.17
CA ASN A 110 7.58 -5.23 3.23
C ASN A 110 9.11 -5.16 3.35
N LEU A 111 9.65 -4.06 3.87
CA LEU A 111 11.09 -3.87 4.10
C LEU A 111 11.51 -4.19 5.55
N GLY A 112 10.58 -4.70 6.36
CA GLY A 112 10.85 -5.15 7.73
C GLY A 112 10.82 -4.03 8.77
N LEU A 113 10.15 -2.91 8.47
CA LEU A 113 9.78 -1.90 9.45
C LEU A 113 8.35 -2.14 9.96
N ALA A 114 8.03 -1.68 11.16
CA ALA A 114 6.67 -1.67 11.70
C ALA A 114 5.83 -0.51 11.10
N GLY A 115 5.70 -0.52 9.77
CA GLY A 115 4.98 0.48 9.00
C GLY A 115 5.67 1.86 8.98
N ILE A 116 4.90 2.87 8.57
CA ILE A 116 5.37 4.26 8.49
C ILE A 116 5.66 4.84 9.89
N ALA A 117 5.05 4.27 10.93
CA ALA A 117 5.26 4.70 12.30
C ALA A 117 6.72 4.50 12.74
N GLU A 118 7.29 3.31 12.50
CA GLU A 118 8.72 3.08 12.78
C GLU A 118 9.61 3.92 11.89
N TYR A 119 9.30 4.05 10.59
CA TYR A 119 10.04 4.92 9.67
C TYR A 119 10.12 6.37 10.17
N ASN A 120 8.98 6.92 10.62
CA ASN A 120 8.91 8.28 11.14
C ASN A 120 9.68 8.42 12.45
N TRP A 121 9.65 7.41 13.33
CA TRP A 121 10.45 7.40 14.54
C TRP A 121 11.95 7.37 14.23
N ILE A 122 12.39 6.54 13.28
CA ILE A 122 13.80 6.52 12.85
C ILE A 122 14.20 7.90 12.33
N THR A 123 13.37 8.51 11.48
CA THR A 123 13.63 9.83 10.87
C THR A 123 13.73 10.94 11.91
N THR A 124 12.87 10.93 12.92
CA THR A 124 12.75 12.05 13.89
C THR A 124 13.53 11.85 15.17
N VAL A 125 13.87 10.60 15.53
CA VAL A 125 14.53 10.26 16.79
C VAL A 125 15.87 9.58 16.52
N ALA A 126 15.89 8.43 15.85
CA ALA A 126 17.11 7.65 15.72
C ALA A 126 18.19 8.37 14.88
N MET A 127 17.81 9.07 13.82
CA MET A 127 18.73 9.85 12.99
C MET A 127 19.41 10.98 13.75
N ASN A 128 18.77 11.52 14.79
CA ASN A 128 19.33 12.61 15.60
C ASN A 128 20.25 12.11 16.71
N SER A 129 20.38 10.79 16.90
CA SER A 129 21.28 10.21 17.90
C SER A 129 22.72 10.15 17.36
N GLU A 130 23.67 10.70 18.12
CA GLU A 130 25.11 10.62 17.80
C GLU A 130 25.58 9.16 17.69
N ASP A 131 25.03 8.28 18.53
CA ASP A 131 25.35 6.84 18.55
C ASP A 131 25.06 6.12 17.21
N ASN A 132 24.18 6.68 16.38
CA ASN A 132 23.75 6.05 15.13
C ASN A 132 24.40 6.64 13.87
N GLN A 133 25.20 7.72 13.98
CA GLN A 133 25.73 8.42 12.80
C GLN A 133 26.54 7.50 11.89
N ASP A 134 27.44 6.70 12.46
CA ASP A 134 28.25 5.74 11.72
C ASP A 134 27.41 4.64 11.06
N LEU A 135 26.27 4.25 11.67
CA LEU A 135 25.38 3.25 11.10
C LEU A 135 24.66 3.81 9.86
N PHE A 136 24.16 5.04 9.93
CA PHE A 136 23.50 5.69 8.80
C PHE A 136 24.50 6.02 7.66
N ALA A 137 25.70 6.48 8.00
CA ALA A 137 26.74 6.75 7.01
C ALA A 137 27.11 5.49 6.21
N LYS A 138 27.20 4.32 6.86
CA LYS A 138 27.48 3.03 6.21
C LYS A 138 26.42 2.59 5.20
N VAL A 139 25.19 3.06 5.35
CA VAL A 139 24.08 2.79 4.41
C VAL A 139 23.82 3.95 3.46
N GLY A 140 24.74 4.92 3.39
CA GLY A 140 24.70 6.03 2.45
C GLY A 140 23.79 7.19 2.86
N ILE A 141 23.30 7.22 4.10
CA ILE A 141 22.48 8.31 4.63
C ILE A 141 23.39 9.32 5.31
N LYS A 142 23.33 10.57 4.84
CA LYS A 142 23.97 11.70 5.51
C LYS A 142 23.02 12.26 6.56
N VAL A 143 23.42 12.17 7.82
CA VAL A 143 22.76 12.88 8.91
C VAL A 143 23.31 14.31 8.89
N SER A 144 22.46 15.30 8.59
CA SER A 144 22.81 16.70 8.79
C SER A 144 22.68 17.03 10.28
N GLN A 145 23.79 17.36 10.92
CA GLN A 145 23.80 17.95 12.25
C GLN A 145 23.36 19.43 12.18
#